data_AF-A0A1T1H5E5-F1
#
_entry.id   AF-A0A1T1H5E5-F1
#
_cell.length_a   1.000
_cell.length_b   1.000
_cell.length_c   1.000
_cell.angle_alpha   90.00
_cell.angle_beta   90.00
_cell.angle_gamma   90.00
#
_symmetry.space_group_name_H-M   'P 1'
#
loop_
_entity.id
_entity.type
_entity.pdbx_description
1 polymer ?
#
loop_
_entity_poly.entity_id
_entity_poly.type
_entity_poly.pdbx_seq_one_letter_code
_entity_poly.pdbx_strand_id
1 'polypeptide(L)'
;HQSIDWSKRESDFRVILDRYRGDGSNYDCIIPVSGGKDSCYQALTMRDKYGMTPLCVTHTPCELTDVGLKNLNFLRDQGFDLIQVSGNRKNYRELVRIGFFKLGDCCWPEHIGIFTAPVRIAVNYKIPLLIWGENSQFEYGG
;
A
#
# COMPACT_ATOMS: atom_id res chain seq x y z
N HIS A 1 -11.38 -9.33 28.81
CA HIS A 1 -10.32 -8.83 27.92
C HIS A 1 -9.07 -9.68 28.13
N GLN A 2 -8.64 -10.46 27.14
CA GLN A 2 -7.30 -11.07 27.18
C GLN A 2 -6.27 -9.96 26.89
N SER A 3 -5.20 -9.90 27.67
CA SER A 3 -4.08 -9.00 27.42
C SER A 3 -3.36 -9.45 26.15
N ILE A 4 -3.23 -8.56 25.17
CA ILE A 4 -2.47 -8.83 23.95
C ILE A 4 -0.98 -8.84 24.31
N ASP A 5 -0.29 -9.94 24.02
CA ASP A 5 1.17 -10.04 24.13
C ASP A 5 1.83 -9.42 22.88
N TRP A 6 2.21 -8.15 23.00
CA TRP A 6 2.84 -7.39 21.92
C TRP A 6 4.26 -7.86 21.60
N SER A 7 5.00 -8.35 22.60
CA SER A 7 6.36 -8.85 22.42
C SER A 7 6.36 -10.14 21.59
N LYS A 8 5.41 -11.05 21.89
CA LYS A 8 5.22 -12.25 21.07
C LYS A 8 4.80 -11.91 19.64
N ARG A 9 3.84 -10.99 19.45
CA ARG A 9 3.41 -10.56 18.11
C ARG A 9 4.55 -9.94 17.30
N GLU A 10 5.40 -9.13 17.92
CA GLU A 10 6.59 -8.59 17.25
C GLU A 10 7.57 -9.69 16.85
N SER A 11 7.79 -10.68 17.71
CA SER A 11 8.62 -11.85 17.38
C SER A 11 8.06 -12.63 16.19
N ASP A 12 6.77 -12.95 16.20
CA ASP A 12 6.11 -13.68 15.12
C ASP A 12 6.16 -12.88 13.80
N PHE A 13 5.99 -11.55 13.88
CA PHE A 13 6.11 -10.67 12.71
C PHE A 13 7.53 -10.68 12.13
N ARG A 14 8.57 -10.61 12.97
CA ARG A 14 9.96 -10.67 12.52
C ARG A 14 10.27 -11.97 11.79
N VAL A 15 9.77 -13.11 12.29
CA VAL A 15 9.93 -14.41 11.62
C VAL A 15 9.35 -14.41 10.19
N ILE A 16 8.23 -13.72 9.98
CA ILE A 16 7.64 -13.57 8.64
C ILE A 16 8.55 -12.69 7.77
N LEU A 17 9.00 -11.54 8.28
CA LEU A 17 9.86 -10.64 7.52
C LEU A 17 11.19 -11.29 7.13
N ASP A 18 11.81 -12.02 8.06
CA ASP A 18 13.10 -12.69 7.85
C ASP A 18 13.04 -13.75 6.73
N ARG A 19 11.86 -14.31 6.45
CA ARG A 19 11.68 -15.25 5.33
C ARG A 19 11.84 -14.59 3.96
N TYR A 20 11.51 -13.30 3.86
CA TYR A 20 11.47 -12.57 2.59
C TYR A 20 12.54 -11.50 2.47
N ARG A 21 13.18 -11.09 3.58
CA ARG A 21 14.19 -10.03 3.61
C ARG A 21 15.34 -10.34 2.65
N GLY A 22 15.67 -9.36 1.82
CA GLY A 22 16.79 -9.43 0.89
C GLY A 22 18.10 -8.93 1.50
N ASP A 23 19.14 -8.88 0.67
CA ASP A 23 20.43 -8.26 0.98
C ASP A 23 20.47 -6.75 0.64
N GLY A 24 19.34 -6.18 0.21
CA GLY A 24 19.22 -4.79 -0.25
C GLY A 24 19.51 -4.57 -1.73
N SER A 25 19.84 -5.63 -2.50
CA SER A 25 20.07 -5.52 -3.95
C SER A 25 18.78 -5.40 -4.76
N ASN A 26 17.65 -5.83 -4.21
CA ASN A 26 16.33 -5.78 -4.83
C ASN A 26 15.25 -5.52 -3.77
N TYR A 27 14.05 -5.12 -4.20
CA TYR A 27 12.93 -4.93 -3.29
C TYR A 27 12.46 -6.25 -2.71
N ASP A 28 12.26 -6.28 -1.39
CA ASP A 28 11.85 -7.48 -0.66
C ASP A 28 10.39 -7.41 -0.16
N CYS A 29 9.78 -6.23 -0.21
CA CYS A 29 8.37 -6.06 0.07
C CYS A 29 7.74 -4.90 -0.72
N ILE A 30 6.42 -4.94 -0.87
CA ILE A 30 5.62 -3.85 -1.41
C ILE A 30 4.80 -3.21 -0.30
N ILE A 31 4.76 -1.88 -0.30
CA ILE A 31 3.94 -1.09 0.61
C ILE A 31 2.99 -0.21 -0.22
N PRO A 32 1.69 -0.48 -0.19
CA PRO A 32 0.67 0.39 -0.76
C PRO A 32 0.64 1.72 0.02
N VAL A 33 0.91 2.83 -0.67
CA VAL A 33 0.92 4.16 -0.06
C VAL A 33 -0.15 5.06 -0.68
N SER A 34 -0.98 5.67 0.17
CA SER A 34 -2.00 6.63 -0.26
C SER A 34 -1.51 8.08 -0.17
N GLY A 35 -0.34 8.31 0.42
CA GLY A 35 0.08 9.63 0.89
C GLY A 35 -0.51 9.98 2.26
N GLY A 36 -1.24 9.06 2.89
CA GLY A 36 -1.67 9.18 4.28
C GLY A 36 -0.51 8.95 5.27
N LYS A 37 -0.63 9.56 6.46
CA LYS A 37 0.36 9.45 7.55
C LYS A 37 0.71 7.99 7.87
N ASP A 38 -0.29 7.13 8.00
CA ASP A 38 -0.08 5.75 8.45
C ASP A 38 0.68 4.91 7.43
N SER A 39 0.35 5.04 6.14
CA SER A 39 1.11 4.38 5.06
C SER A 39 2.56 4.88 4.94
N CYS A 40 2.79 6.18 5.18
CA CYS A 40 4.14 6.74 5.18
C CYS A 40 4.94 6.23 6.40
N TYR A 41 4.31 6.19 7.57
CA TYR A 41 4.91 5.65 8.78
C TYR A 41 5.25 4.16 8.63
N GLN A 42 4.37 3.39 7.98
CA GLN A 42 4.63 1.99 7.66
C GLN A 42 5.85 1.82 6.76
N ALA A 43 5.97 2.61 5.70
CA ALA A 43 7.14 2.59 4.81
C ALA A 43 8.45 2.87 5.57
N LEU A 44 8.47 3.94 6.36
CA LEU A 44 9.61 4.30 7.21
C LEU A 44 9.94 3.20 8.22
N THR A 45 8.93 2.66 8.89
CA THR A 45 9.13 1.62 9.91
C THR A 45 9.70 0.33 9.31
N MET A 46 9.20 -0.09 8.14
CA MET A 46 9.71 -1.29 7.46
C MET A 46 11.18 -1.16 7.06
N ARG A 47 11.58 0.01 6.56
CA ARG A 47 12.99 0.29 6.21
C ARG A 47 13.86 0.45 7.46
N ASP A 48 13.48 1.35 8.37
CA ASP A 48 14.37 1.83 9.44
C ASP A 48 14.40 0.88 10.65
N LYS A 49 13.25 0.31 11.04
CA LYS A 49 13.15 -0.59 12.20
C LYS A 49 13.39 -2.05 11.83
N TYR A 50 12.93 -2.47 10.65
CA TYR A 50 12.95 -3.88 10.23
C TYR A 50 13.96 -4.18 9.13
N GLY A 51 14.70 -3.18 8.63
CA GLY A 51 15.78 -3.39 7.66
C GLY A 51 15.32 -3.98 6.33
N MET A 52 14.06 -3.73 5.94
CA MET A 52 13.51 -4.16 4.67
C MET A 52 13.83 -3.15 3.57
N THR A 53 13.73 -3.57 2.31
CA THR A 53 13.87 -2.73 1.11
C THR A 53 12.52 -2.60 0.40
N PRO A 54 11.63 -1.70 0.84
CA PRO A 54 10.28 -1.62 0.31
C PRO A 54 10.19 -0.87 -1.03
N LEU A 55 9.32 -1.38 -1.90
CA LEU A 55 8.82 -0.65 -3.07
C LEU A 55 7.47 -0.03 -2.73
N CYS A 56 7.37 1.30 -2.76
CA CYS A 56 6.11 1.99 -2.54
C CYS A 56 5.26 1.96 -3.82
N VAL A 57 3.99 1.59 -3.70
CA VAL A 57 3.05 1.57 -4.82
C VAL A 57 1.81 2.38 -4.48
N THR A 58 1.41 3.27 -5.37
CA THR A 58 0.20 4.09 -5.19
C THR A 58 -0.71 3.97 -6.40
N HIS A 59 -2.01 3.88 -6.17
CA HIS A 59 -3.02 4.04 -7.21
C HIS A 59 -3.49 5.50 -7.20
N THR A 60 -3.43 6.17 -8.34
CA THR A 60 -3.81 7.58 -8.43
C THR A 60 -5.32 7.73 -8.27
N PRO A 61 -5.80 8.43 -7.22
CA PRO A 61 -7.21 8.71 -7.05
C PRO A 61 -7.69 9.70 -8.12
N CYS A 62 -9.01 9.95 -8.17
CA CYS A 62 -9.58 10.95 -9.08
C CYS A 62 -8.96 12.34 -8.84
N GLU A 63 -8.82 12.69 -7.56
CA GLU A 63 -8.13 13.89 -7.10
C GLU A 63 -7.25 13.55 -5.90
N LEU A 64 -5.99 13.97 -5.95
CA LEU A 64 -5.06 13.82 -4.85
C LEU A 64 -5.01 15.14 -4.08
N THR A 65 -5.08 15.07 -2.75
CA THR A 65 -4.94 16.27 -1.92
C THR A 65 -3.51 16.80 -1.97
N ASP A 66 -3.34 18.12 -1.80
CA ASP A 66 -2.01 18.73 -1.74
C ASP A 66 -1.12 18.12 -0.66
N VAL A 67 -1.72 17.76 0.48
CA VAL A 67 -1.03 17.09 1.59
C VAL A 67 -0.61 15.67 1.19
N GLY A 68 -1.49 14.90 0.55
CA GLY A 68 -1.16 13.58 0.04
C GLY A 68 0.00 13.62 -0.96
N LEU A 69 -0.02 14.59 -1.88
CA LEU A 69 1.07 14.79 -2.84
C LEU A 69 2.38 15.15 -2.13
N LYS A 70 2.34 16.07 -1.16
CA LYS A 70 3.52 16.43 -0.34
C LYS A 70 4.08 15.22 0.39
N ASN A 71 3.23 14.36 0.94
CA ASN A 71 3.66 13.17 1.66
C ASN A 71 4.27 12.12 0.72
N LEU A 72 3.71 11.91 -0.47
CA LEU A 72 4.29 11.03 -1.47
C LEU A 72 5.66 11.54 -1.95
N ASN A 73 5.80 12.84 -2.16
CA ASN A 73 7.10 13.45 -2.49
C ASN A 73 8.08 13.35 -1.33
N PHE A 74 7.63 13.56 -0.09
CA PHE A 74 8.46 13.36 1.10
C PHE A 74 9.03 11.94 1.17
N LEU A 75 8.23 10.89 0.90
CA LEU A 75 8.76 9.52 0.83
C LEU A 75 9.87 9.39 -0.23
N ARG A 76 9.70 10.01 -1.39
CA ARG A 76 10.75 10.01 -2.42
C ARG A 76 12.01 10.74 -1.95
N ASP A 77 11.85 11.88 -1.29
CA ASP A 77 12.96 12.65 -0.70
C ASP A 77 13.69 11.86 0.40
N GLN A 78 12.98 10.95 1.09
CA GLN A 78 13.58 10.01 2.04
C GLN A 78 14.30 8.83 1.37
N GLY A 79 14.29 8.72 0.04
CA GLY A 79 14.98 7.66 -0.71
C GLY A 79 14.14 6.42 -1.00
N PHE A 80 12.81 6.52 -0.96
CA PHE A 80 11.93 5.44 -1.40
C PHE A 80 11.65 5.54 -2.90
N ASP A 81 11.63 4.40 -3.57
CA ASP A 81 11.08 4.29 -4.91
C ASP A 81 9.55 4.20 -4.87
N LEU A 82 8.90 4.97 -5.73
CA LEU A 82 7.44 5.07 -5.81
C LEU A 82 6.94 4.78 -7.23
N ILE A 83 6.12 3.73 -7.37
CA ILE A 83 5.38 3.45 -8.59
C ILE A 83 3.95 3.97 -8.45
N GLN A 84 3.57 4.86 -9.37
CA GLN A 84 2.23 5.42 -9.42
C GLN A 84 1.44 4.84 -10.59
N VAL A 85 0.41 4.06 -10.29
CA VAL A 85 -0.48 3.46 -11.27
C VAL A 85 -1.67 4.38 -11.49
N SER A 86 -1.75 4.96 -12.69
CA SER A 86 -2.83 5.88 -13.06
C SER A 86 -3.67 5.30 -14.19
N GLY A 87 -4.99 5.27 -13.99
CA GLY A 87 -5.94 4.93 -15.05
C GLY A 87 -6.07 6.04 -16.09
N ASN A 88 -6.50 5.68 -17.30
CA ASN A 88 -6.93 6.66 -18.31
C ASN A 88 -8.10 7.48 -17.75
N ARG A 89 -7.95 8.80 -17.66
CA ARG A 89 -8.97 9.71 -17.10
C ARG A 89 -10.33 9.63 -17.80
N LYS A 90 -10.38 9.35 -19.11
CA LYS A 90 -11.65 9.19 -19.84
C LYS A 90 -12.41 7.95 -19.34
N ASN A 91 -11.70 6.82 -19.25
CA ASN A 91 -12.27 5.57 -18.78
C ASN A 91 -12.61 5.63 -17.28
N TYR A 92 -11.74 6.28 -16.49
CA TYR A 92 -11.96 6.43 -15.05
C TYR A 92 -13.25 7.19 -14.75
N ARG A 93 -13.53 8.27 -15.49
CA ARG A 93 -14.79 9.03 -15.37
C ARG A 93 -16.02 8.19 -15.70
N GLU A 94 -15.92 7.32 -16.69
CA GLU A 94 -17.00 6.40 -17.03
C GLU A 94 -17.21 5.35 -15.93
N LEU A 95 -16.13 4.82 -15.37
CA LEU A 95 -16.20 3.89 -14.23
C LEU A 95 -16.83 4.56 -13.00
N VAL A 96 -16.48 5.82 -12.70
CA VAL A 96 -17.09 6.61 -11.62
C VAL A 96 -18.59 6.79 -11.87
N ARG A 97 -18.98 7.13 -13.11
CA ARG A 97 -20.39 7.26 -13.50
C ARG A 97 -21.15 5.94 -13.30
N ILE A 98 -20.57 4.82 -13.75
CA ILE A 98 -21.16 3.49 -13.57
C ILE A 98 -21.27 3.14 -12.09
N GLY A 99 -20.22 3.35 -11.30
CA GLY A 99 -20.21 3.10 -9.85
C GLY A 99 -21.31 3.89 -9.15
N PHE A 100 -21.42 5.19 -9.44
CA PHE A 100 -22.45 6.04 -8.86
C PHE A 100 -23.86 5.57 -9.21
N PHE A 101 -24.16 5.37 -10.50
CA PHE A 101 -25.54 5.06 -10.94
C PHE A 101 -25.95 3.59 -10.70
N LYS A 102 -25.02 2.64 -10.74
CA LYS A 102 -25.36 1.21 -10.57
C LYS A 102 -25.15 0.70 -9.15
N LEU A 103 -24.14 1.22 -8.45
CA LEU A 103 -23.73 0.72 -7.12
C LEU A 103 -24.01 1.73 -6.01
N GLY A 104 -24.30 2.99 -6.34
CA GLY A 104 -24.42 4.07 -5.36
C GLY A 104 -23.08 4.55 -4.82
N ASP A 105 -21.97 4.17 -5.46
CA ASP A 105 -20.61 4.45 -5.00
C ASP A 105 -19.75 5.06 -6.12
N CYS A 106 -19.48 6.37 -6.02
CA CYS A 106 -18.64 7.08 -6.97
C CYS A 106 -17.14 6.77 -6.81
N CYS A 107 -16.72 6.26 -5.66
CA CYS A 107 -15.34 5.90 -5.35
C CYS A 107 -15.02 4.44 -5.71
N TRP A 108 -16.00 3.68 -6.22
CA TRP A 108 -15.82 2.28 -6.62
C TRP A 108 -14.54 1.98 -7.43
N PRO A 109 -14.16 2.80 -8.44
CA PRO A 109 -12.93 2.53 -9.20
C PRO A 109 -11.66 2.71 -8.36
N GLU A 110 -11.70 3.59 -7.36
CA GLU A 110 -10.61 3.80 -6.42
C GLU A 110 -10.47 2.61 -5.49
N HIS A 111 -11.58 2.14 -4.91
CA HIS A 111 -11.60 0.96 -4.03
C HIS A 111 -11.01 -0.27 -4.73
N ILE A 112 -11.36 -0.52 -5.99
CA ILE A 112 -10.75 -1.61 -6.77
C ILE A 112 -9.28 -1.31 -7.07
N GLY A 113 -8.97 -0.07 -7.45
CA GLY A 113 -7.62 0.35 -7.85
C GLY A 113 -6.59 0.15 -6.75
N ILE A 114 -6.91 0.54 -5.51
CA ILE A 114 -5.99 0.43 -4.37
C ILE A 114 -5.64 -1.02 -4.02
N PHE A 115 -6.55 -1.98 -4.23
CA PHE A 115 -6.28 -3.40 -3.95
C PHE A 115 -5.66 -4.14 -5.14
N THR A 116 -5.94 -3.71 -6.38
CA THR A 116 -5.47 -4.41 -7.58
C THR A 116 -4.10 -3.92 -8.06
N ALA A 117 -3.82 -2.63 -7.96
CA ALA A 117 -2.57 -2.07 -8.47
C ALA A 117 -1.34 -2.62 -7.74
N PRO A 118 -1.26 -2.64 -6.39
CA PRO A 118 -0.11 -3.18 -5.68
C PRO A 118 0.10 -4.67 -5.94
N VAL A 119 -0.99 -5.45 -6.00
CA VAL A 119 -0.93 -6.89 -6.32
C VAL A 119 -0.39 -7.12 -7.74
N ARG A 120 -0.84 -6.33 -8.71
CA ARG A 120 -0.34 -6.43 -10.09
C ARG A 120 1.16 -6.11 -10.17
N ILE A 121 1.61 -5.09 -9.43
CA ILE A 121 3.04 -4.77 -9.33
C ILE A 121 3.81 -5.91 -8.65
N ALA A 122 3.28 -6.48 -7.57
CA ALA A 122 3.89 -7.62 -6.87
C ALA A 122 4.16 -8.80 -7.82
N VAL A 123 3.16 -9.16 -8.64
CA VAL A 123 3.30 -10.24 -9.62
C VAL A 123 4.32 -9.89 -10.71
N ASN A 124 4.25 -8.68 -11.26
CA ASN A 124 5.12 -8.26 -12.36
C ASN A 124 6.61 -8.15 -11.94
N TYR A 125 6.86 -7.62 -10.75
CA TYR A 125 8.22 -7.48 -10.19
C TYR A 125 8.68 -8.72 -9.41
N LYS A 126 7.80 -9.73 -9.29
CA LYS A 126 8.04 -10.99 -8.54
C LYS A 126 8.44 -10.73 -7.08
N ILE A 127 7.78 -9.76 -6.44
CA ILE A 127 7.96 -9.43 -5.03
C ILE A 127 6.85 -10.14 -4.23
N PRO A 128 7.16 -11.19 -3.44
CA PRO A 128 6.14 -12.05 -2.85
C PRO A 128 5.49 -11.48 -1.57
N LEU A 129 6.12 -10.51 -0.91
CA LEU A 129 5.62 -9.93 0.34
C LEU A 129 4.94 -8.58 0.09
N LEU A 130 3.68 -8.47 0.52
CA LEU A 130 2.91 -7.24 0.47
C LEU A 130 2.44 -6.89 1.88
N ILE A 131 2.73 -5.66 2.31
CA ILE A 131 2.50 -5.19 3.67
C ILE A 131 1.35 -4.18 3.64
N TRP A 132 0.18 -4.59 4.15
CA TRP A 132 -1.00 -3.73 4.30
C TRP A 132 -1.03 -3.09 5.69
N GLY A 133 -1.53 -1.86 5.78
CA GLY A 133 -1.71 -1.14 7.05
C GLY A 133 -2.93 -1.61 7.86
N GLU A 134 -3.88 -2.28 7.20
CA GLU A 134 -5.14 -2.73 7.76
C GLU A 134 -5.41 -4.18 7.31
N ASN A 135 -6.12 -4.95 8.14
CA ASN A 135 -6.60 -6.26 7.75
C ASN A 135 -8.05 -6.16 7.28
N SER A 136 -8.25 -5.77 6.01
CA SER A 136 -9.59 -5.55 5.48
C SER A 136 -10.48 -6.80 5.50
N GLN A 137 -9.91 -8.01 5.40
CA GLN A 137 -10.66 -9.28 5.48
C GLN A 137 -11.13 -9.57 6.91
N PHE A 138 -10.28 -9.32 7.91
CA PHE A 138 -10.62 -9.56 9.31
C PHE A 138 -11.52 -8.47 9.90
N GLU A 139 -11.31 -7.21 9.50
CA GLU A 139 -12.01 -6.06 10.06
C GLU A 139 -13.36 -5.78 9.40
N TYR A 140 -13.52 -6.12 8.11
CA TYR A 140 -14.76 -5.90 7.36
C TYR A 140 -15.49 -7.19 6.95
N GLY A 141 -15.03 -8.35 7.43
CA GLY A 141 -15.75 -9.62 7.32
C GLY A 141 -15.81 -10.20 5.91
N GLY A 142 -14.64 -10.44 5.31
CA GLY A 142 -14.48 -11.15 4.03
C GLY A 142 -14.03 -12.58 4.22
#